data_AF-A0A847J7Y9-F1
#
_entry.id   AF-A0A847J7Y9-F1
#
_cell.length_a   1.000
_cell.length_b   1.000
_cell.length_c   1.000
_cell.angle_alpha   90.00
_cell.angle_beta   90.00
_cell.angle_gamma   90.00
#
_symmetry.space_group_name_H-M   'P 1'
#
loop_
_entity.id
_entity.type
_entity.pdbx_description
1 polymer ?
#
loop_
_entity_poly.entity_id
_entity_poly.type
_entity_poly.pdbx_seq_one_letter_code
_entity_poly.pdbx_strand_id
1 'polypeptide(L)'
;GGIEVIERFMMEDGAPLVSGVIKLNGYLLGSSARGLDESDAGAGAVLLSRLGIPLFNPTIAFSQSVEQWRENPSGLGMQAAWSIAMPEFEGAIEPMVIGALAAHAEYGRYAPIPDRVERFAARVARWLAARAKAPHERRVAFILHNNPCVGAEASVGGGAHLDTLETVSRILGHLKTRGYDVEAPASGKALIDTIMERKAISEFRWTTTDEIVNRGGVLARVDEGLYRTWFDELPHDVQERMSAAWGEPPGRPMGGVPAAMVHRGEILVTGLSFGNAVVLAQPKRGCAGARCDGTVCRILHDPEVPPPHQYVATYKWLSREFGADMLVHVGTHGNLEFLPGKSVGMSEGCFSDIAIDTMPHLYIYNCDNPPEGTAAKRRANAVLVYHMQTVVVPGQLYGDLEALDRLLDDYHKLAEIEPAKAHSVAHLIAEKAAGLQLFDKALTHSEVEEWIGEIHNRVTLLKNTRIPKGMHIFGDVPEGERLSEFVHGIARWDNGPASLRGMIKTASGGAEATWESEIGQAAEARARESVKAFIEADVPLSVSLGELGLDARRLGEIE
;
A
#
# COMPACT_ATOMS: atom_id res chain seq x y z
N GLY A 1 17.37 -28.00 13.26
CA GLY A 1 16.93 -27.01 12.24
C GLY A 1 17.28 -25.59 12.69
N GLY A 2 16.87 -24.54 11.98
CA GLY A 2 17.12 -23.15 12.41
C GLY A 2 16.44 -22.81 13.74
N ILE A 3 15.22 -23.31 13.95
CA ILE A 3 14.46 -23.21 15.21
C ILE A 3 15.27 -23.76 16.40
N GLU A 4 15.82 -24.96 16.28
CA GLU A 4 16.58 -25.63 17.34
C GLU A 4 17.83 -24.83 17.76
N VAL A 5 18.48 -24.15 16.82
CA VAL A 5 19.63 -23.29 17.11
C VAL A 5 19.20 -22.09 17.97
N ILE A 6 18.07 -21.46 17.63
CA ILE A 6 17.53 -20.33 18.38
C ILE A 6 17.13 -20.78 19.79
N GLU A 7 16.35 -21.87 19.90
CA GLU A 7 15.85 -22.36 21.19
C GLU A 7 16.97 -22.82 22.12
N ARG A 8 18.06 -23.40 21.57
CA ARG A 8 19.16 -23.93 22.38
C ARG A 8 20.20 -22.89 22.78
N PHE A 9 20.47 -21.90 21.93
CA PHE A 9 21.62 -20.99 22.13
C PHE A 9 21.23 -19.52 22.28
N MET A 10 20.00 -19.14 21.94
CA MET A 10 19.54 -17.76 21.97
C MET A 10 18.37 -17.56 22.92
N MET A 11 18.01 -18.59 23.70
CA MET A 11 16.94 -18.57 24.67
C MET A 11 17.38 -19.17 26.00
N GLU A 12 16.82 -18.66 27.09
CA GLU A 12 16.93 -19.21 28.44
C GLU A 12 15.56 -19.08 29.12
N ASP A 13 15.07 -20.17 29.72
CA ASP A 13 13.75 -20.24 30.38
C ASP A 13 12.57 -19.69 29.55
N GLY A 14 12.63 -19.86 28.22
CA GLY A 14 11.59 -19.39 27.29
C GLY A 14 11.69 -17.91 26.92
N ALA A 15 12.63 -17.16 27.48
CA ALA A 15 12.91 -15.77 27.14
C ALA A 15 14.09 -15.65 26.14
N PRO A 16 14.12 -14.65 25.26
CA PRO A 16 15.23 -14.42 24.36
C PRO A 16 16.45 -13.82 25.10
N LEU A 17 17.64 -14.40 24.89
CA LEU A 17 18.93 -13.86 25.34
C LEU A 17 19.48 -12.77 24.41
N VAL A 18 18.92 -12.67 23.20
CA VAL A 18 19.35 -11.74 22.16
C VAL A 18 18.26 -10.73 21.85
N SER A 19 18.66 -9.53 21.41
CA SER A 19 17.71 -8.47 21.06
C SER A 19 17.20 -8.54 19.61
N GLY A 20 17.78 -9.42 18.79
CA GLY A 20 17.45 -9.68 17.38
C GLY A 20 18.33 -10.81 16.83
N VAL A 21 17.92 -11.39 15.69
CA VAL A 21 18.65 -12.49 15.03
C VAL A 21 19.06 -12.06 13.63
N ILE A 22 20.31 -12.33 13.24
CA ILE A 22 20.80 -12.15 11.87
C ILE A 22 20.95 -13.53 11.23
N LYS A 23 20.13 -13.80 10.20
CA LYS A 23 20.16 -15.05 9.44
C LYS A 23 20.87 -14.80 8.10
N LEU A 24 21.96 -15.54 7.86
CA LEU A 24 22.76 -15.42 6.63
C LEU A 24 22.47 -16.49 5.58
N ASN A 25 21.57 -17.44 5.89
CA ASN A 25 21.15 -18.47 4.95
C ASN A 25 19.79 -18.10 4.34
N GLY A 26 19.53 -18.53 3.10
CA GLY A 26 18.25 -18.29 2.43
C GLY A 26 17.15 -19.28 2.79
N TYR A 27 17.41 -20.22 3.70
CA TYR A 27 16.46 -21.27 4.06
C TYR A 27 15.52 -20.82 5.17
N LEU A 28 14.32 -21.39 5.21
CA LEU A 28 13.38 -21.16 6.30
C LEU A 28 13.95 -21.74 7.61
N LEU A 29 13.74 -21.07 8.74
CA LEU A 29 14.12 -21.56 10.07
C LEU A 29 13.48 -22.91 10.39
N GLY A 30 12.23 -23.10 9.95
CA GLY A 30 11.47 -24.34 10.10
C GLY A 30 11.89 -25.47 9.17
N SER A 31 12.65 -25.17 8.10
CA SER A 31 13.03 -26.17 7.10
C SER A 31 13.78 -27.36 7.72
N SER A 32 13.41 -28.55 7.27
CA SER A 32 14.00 -29.82 7.71
C SER A 32 14.82 -30.46 6.60
N ALA A 33 15.66 -31.45 6.94
CA ALA A 33 16.42 -32.22 5.96
C ALA A 33 15.53 -33.02 4.97
N ARG A 34 14.20 -33.06 5.18
CA ARG A 34 13.23 -33.79 4.34
C ARG A 34 12.64 -32.98 3.19
N GLY A 35 12.98 -31.69 3.07
CA GLY A 35 12.43 -30.79 2.06
C GLY A 35 11.69 -29.59 2.68
N LEU A 36 11.11 -28.75 1.81
CA LEU A 36 10.27 -27.62 2.17
C LEU A 36 8.80 -28.05 2.17
N ASP A 37 8.09 -27.79 3.27
CA ASP A 37 6.63 -27.94 3.39
C ASP A 37 5.97 -26.56 3.60
N GLU A 38 4.69 -26.42 3.27
CA GLU A 38 3.92 -25.18 3.47
C GLU A 38 3.90 -24.74 4.94
N SER A 39 3.97 -25.71 5.86
CA SER A 39 3.98 -25.47 7.30
C SER A 39 5.30 -24.89 7.83
N ASP A 40 6.40 -24.99 7.09
CA ASP A 40 7.74 -24.62 7.56
C ASP A 40 7.92 -23.12 7.78
N ALA A 41 7.31 -22.29 6.92
CA ALA A 41 7.33 -20.83 7.08
C ALA A 41 6.55 -20.39 8.33
N GLY A 42 5.42 -21.05 8.60
CA GLY A 42 4.59 -20.82 9.78
C GLY A 42 5.34 -21.12 11.08
N ALA A 43 6.11 -22.22 11.12
CA ALA A 43 6.85 -22.62 12.32
C ALA A 43 7.89 -21.56 12.75
N GLY A 44 8.65 -21.00 11.79
CA GLY A 44 9.62 -19.93 12.05
C GLY A 44 8.95 -18.64 12.54
N ALA A 45 7.86 -18.23 11.88
CA ALA A 45 7.09 -17.05 12.25
C ALA A 45 6.47 -17.17 13.66
N VAL A 46 5.96 -18.34 14.04
CA VAL A 46 5.41 -18.61 15.38
C VAL A 46 6.48 -18.45 16.46
N LEU A 47 7.68 -19.02 16.26
CA LEU A 47 8.78 -18.89 17.20
C LEU A 47 9.17 -17.41 17.41
N LEU A 48 9.38 -16.68 16.31
CA LEU A 48 9.80 -15.28 16.37
C LEU A 48 8.73 -14.37 16.98
N SER A 49 7.46 -14.64 16.70
CA SER A 49 6.33 -13.91 17.31
C SER A 49 6.29 -14.11 18.83
N ARG A 50 6.56 -15.32 19.32
CA ARG A 50 6.68 -15.61 20.76
C ARG A 50 7.85 -14.86 21.40
N LEU A 51 8.97 -14.72 20.69
CA LEU A 51 10.17 -14.05 21.19
C LEU A 51 10.06 -12.52 21.17
N GLY A 52 9.26 -11.95 20.25
CA GLY A 52 9.13 -10.50 20.11
C GLY A 52 10.44 -9.81 19.71
N ILE A 53 11.26 -10.47 18.88
CA ILE A 53 12.54 -9.95 18.38
C ILE A 53 12.58 -9.93 16.85
N PRO A 54 13.26 -8.96 16.22
CA PRO A 54 13.38 -8.89 14.77
C PRO A 54 14.28 -10.01 14.21
N LEU A 55 13.89 -10.55 13.05
CA LEU A 55 14.70 -11.41 12.21
C LEU A 55 15.24 -10.60 11.02
N PHE A 56 16.53 -10.30 11.05
CA PHE A 56 17.24 -9.68 9.94
C PHE A 56 17.79 -10.75 8.99
N ASN A 57 17.60 -10.57 7.69
CA ASN A 57 18.10 -11.52 6.69
C ASN A 57 18.82 -10.80 5.53
N PRO A 58 20.06 -10.33 5.74
CA PRO A 58 20.86 -9.84 4.64
C PRO A 58 21.21 -10.99 3.69
N THR A 59 21.54 -10.65 2.45
CA THR A 59 21.79 -11.61 1.38
C THR A 59 23.22 -11.51 0.86
N ILE A 60 23.72 -12.62 0.31
CA ILE A 60 25.03 -12.74 -0.32
C ILE A 60 24.79 -13.05 -1.79
N ALA A 61 25.26 -12.21 -2.71
CA ALA A 61 25.19 -12.47 -4.15
C ALA A 61 26.09 -13.66 -4.52
N PHE A 62 25.55 -14.87 -4.49
CA PHE A 62 26.37 -16.09 -4.57
C PHE A 62 26.77 -16.46 -6.01
N SER A 63 26.08 -15.92 -7.00
CA SER A 63 26.31 -16.18 -8.42
C SER A 63 27.08 -15.07 -9.15
N GLN A 64 27.46 -14.00 -8.43
CA GLN A 64 28.05 -12.79 -9.01
C GLN A 64 29.23 -12.32 -8.16
N SER A 65 30.27 -11.79 -8.80
CA SER A 65 31.28 -10.97 -8.12
C SER A 65 30.69 -9.62 -7.69
N VAL A 66 31.43 -8.85 -6.88
CA VAL A 66 31.02 -7.50 -6.46
C VAL A 66 30.82 -6.60 -7.68
N GLU A 67 31.72 -6.67 -8.65
CA GLU A 67 31.70 -5.89 -9.89
C GLU A 67 30.49 -6.27 -10.75
N GLN A 68 30.25 -7.57 -10.94
CA GLN A 68 29.09 -8.06 -11.69
C GLN A 68 27.77 -7.62 -11.04
N TRP A 69 27.66 -7.72 -9.72
CA TRP A 69 26.49 -7.24 -9.00
C TRP A 69 26.31 -5.72 -9.14
N ARG A 70 27.39 -4.93 -9.05
CA ARG A 70 27.36 -3.46 -9.21
C ARG A 70 26.92 -3.04 -10.60
N GLU A 71 27.33 -3.74 -11.65
CA GLU A 71 26.96 -3.42 -13.03
C GLU A 71 25.56 -3.94 -13.42
N ASN A 72 25.04 -4.95 -12.73
CA ASN A 72 23.75 -5.56 -13.04
C ASN A 72 22.55 -4.68 -12.61
N PRO A 73 21.70 -4.19 -13.54
CA PRO A 73 20.50 -3.43 -13.20
C PRO A 73 19.44 -4.27 -12.50
N SER A 74 19.42 -5.59 -12.71
CA SER A 74 18.53 -6.50 -11.98
C SER A 74 19.02 -6.79 -10.55
N GLY A 75 20.25 -6.38 -10.22
CA GLY A 75 20.91 -6.67 -8.95
C GLY A 75 21.11 -8.17 -8.72
N LEU A 76 20.20 -8.84 -8.03
CA LEU A 76 20.31 -10.27 -7.72
C LEU A 76 19.69 -11.21 -8.77
N GLY A 77 18.86 -10.70 -9.69
CA GLY A 77 18.22 -11.53 -10.72
C GLY A 77 17.44 -12.73 -10.15
N MET A 78 17.58 -13.92 -10.75
CA MET A 78 16.84 -15.13 -10.33
C MET A 78 17.16 -15.59 -8.89
N GLN A 79 18.33 -15.24 -8.36
CA GLN A 79 18.69 -15.58 -6.98
C GLN A 79 17.75 -14.91 -5.95
N ALA A 80 17.09 -13.80 -6.29
CA ALA A 80 16.16 -13.12 -5.39
C ALA A 80 15.00 -14.03 -4.96
N ALA A 81 14.59 -15.01 -5.78
CA ALA A 81 13.56 -15.98 -5.42
C ALA A 81 13.93 -16.76 -4.15
N TRP A 82 15.17 -17.26 -4.07
CA TRP A 82 15.62 -18.06 -2.93
C TRP A 82 16.13 -17.22 -1.77
N SER A 83 16.84 -16.13 -2.06
CA SER A 83 17.56 -15.36 -1.04
C SER A 83 16.77 -14.20 -0.44
N ILE A 84 15.63 -13.84 -1.04
CA ILE A 84 14.78 -12.74 -0.58
C ILE A 84 13.34 -13.23 -0.43
N ALA A 85 12.73 -13.79 -1.49
CA ALA A 85 11.31 -14.15 -1.44
C ALA A 85 11.02 -15.23 -0.39
N MET A 86 11.86 -16.27 -0.27
CA MET A 86 11.67 -17.30 0.76
C MET A 86 11.73 -16.74 2.20
N PRO A 87 12.77 -15.97 2.61
CA PRO A 87 12.78 -15.30 3.91
C PRO A 87 11.59 -14.36 4.18
N GLU A 88 11.00 -13.76 3.15
CA GLU A 88 9.83 -12.88 3.31
C GLU A 88 8.60 -13.62 3.90
N PHE A 89 8.45 -14.93 3.63
CA PHE A 89 7.38 -15.75 4.20
C PHE A 89 7.51 -15.94 5.73
N GLU A 90 8.69 -15.75 6.31
CA GLU A 90 8.92 -15.81 7.77
C GLU A 90 8.86 -14.44 8.44
N GLY A 91 8.55 -13.38 7.68
CA GLY A 91 8.59 -12.01 8.18
C GLY A 91 10.00 -11.45 8.35
N ALA A 92 11.01 -12.00 7.66
CA ALA A 92 12.37 -11.46 7.71
C ALA A 92 12.44 -10.05 7.10
N ILE A 93 13.31 -9.21 7.68
CA ILE A 93 13.50 -7.81 7.30
C ILE A 93 14.94 -7.53 6.87
N GLU A 94 15.19 -6.36 6.29
CA GLU A 94 16.51 -5.89 5.84
C GLU A 94 17.21 -6.84 4.82
N PRO A 95 16.63 -7.10 3.63
CA PRO A 95 17.19 -7.98 2.59
C PRO A 95 18.39 -7.35 1.84
N MET A 96 19.30 -6.69 2.56
CA MET A 96 20.45 -5.98 2.01
C MET A 96 21.54 -6.92 1.51
N VAL A 97 22.15 -6.62 0.38
CA VAL A 97 23.32 -7.37 -0.12
C VAL A 97 24.54 -6.99 0.72
N ILE A 98 25.15 -7.91 1.43
CA ILE A 98 26.33 -7.66 2.29
C ILE A 98 27.60 -8.35 1.83
N GLY A 99 27.49 -9.21 0.82
CA GLY A 99 28.60 -10.01 0.30
C GLY A 99 28.33 -10.49 -1.11
N ALA A 100 29.40 -10.92 -1.79
CA ALA A 100 29.33 -11.49 -3.13
C ALA A 100 30.38 -12.59 -3.31
N LEU A 101 30.36 -13.28 -4.45
CA LEU A 101 31.40 -14.26 -4.82
C LEU A 101 32.76 -13.56 -4.90
N ALA A 102 33.77 -14.08 -4.19
CA ALA A 102 35.10 -13.51 -4.22
C ALA A 102 35.74 -13.67 -5.61
N ALA A 103 36.31 -12.59 -6.15
CA ALA A 103 37.04 -12.62 -7.42
C ALA A 103 38.22 -13.60 -7.34
N HIS A 104 38.42 -14.41 -8.39
CA HIS A 104 39.51 -15.41 -8.48
C HIS A 104 39.51 -16.50 -7.41
N ALA A 105 38.40 -16.76 -6.73
CA ALA A 105 38.31 -17.89 -5.82
C ALA A 105 38.22 -19.20 -6.61
N GLU A 106 39.25 -20.05 -6.50
CA GLU A 106 39.25 -21.44 -7.05
C GLU A 106 38.11 -22.29 -6.46
N TYR A 107 37.53 -21.87 -5.34
CA TYR A 107 36.45 -22.52 -4.61
C TYR A 107 35.49 -21.46 -4.06
N GLY A 108 34.17 -21.64 -4.23
CA GLY A 108 33.09 -20.66 -3.95
C GLY A 108 33.07 -20.03 -2.54
N ARG A 109 34.04 -19.16 -2.27
CA ARG A 109 34.16 -18.32 -1.09
C ARG A 109 33.47 -16.99 -1.37
N TYR A 110 32.78 -16.48 -0.36
CA TYR A 110 32.14 -15.17 -0.41
C TYR A 110 33.03 -14.13 0.27
N ALA A 111 33.08 -12.93 -0.31
CA ALA A 111 33.75 -11.77 0.27
C ALA A 111 32.69 -10.77 0.77
N PRO A 112 32.93 -10.10 1.91
CA PRO A 112 32.06 -9.02 2.36
C PRO A 112 32.19 -7.81 1.41
N ILE A 113 31.10 -7.05 1.29
CA ILE A 113 31.09 -5.73 0.64
C ILE A 113 31.11 -4.69 1.76
N PRO A 114 32.27 -4.04 2.05
CA PRO A 114 32.47 -3.30 3.30
C PRO A 114 31.43 -2.22 3.58
N ASP A 115 31.12 -1.37 2.59
CA ASP A 115 30.14 -0.28 2.75
C ASP A 115 28.73 -0.80 3.01
N ARG A 116 28.38 -1.95 2.40
CA ARG A 116 27.08 -2.60 2.62
C ARG A 116 26.97 -3.25 3.99
N VAL A 117 28.05 -3.89 4.45
CA VAL A 117 28.12 -4.46 5.82
C VAL A 117 27.96 -3.34 6.84
N GLU A 118 28.64 -2.21 6.66
CA GLU A 118 28.52 -1.05 7.54
C GLU A 118 27.10 -0.47 7.53
N ARG A 119 26.51 -0.27 6.34
CA ARG A 119 25.12 0.19 6.21
C ARG A 119 24.13 -0.74 6.91
N PHE A 120 24.25 -2.04 6.68
CA PHE A 120 23.40 -3.05 7.31
C PHE A 120 23.55 -3.04 8.84
N ALA A 121 24.78 -3.04 9.34
CA ALA A 121 25.05 -3.00 10.78
C ALA A 121 24.49 -1.72 11.42
N ALA A 122 24.62 -0.57 10.77
CA ALA A 122 24.04 0.69 11.24
C ALA A 122 22.51 0.62 11.33
N ARG A 123 21.85 0.03 10.32
CA ARG A 123 20.38 -0.16 10.32
C ARG A 123 19.92 -1.10 11.44
N VAL A 124 20.60 -2.22 11.62
CA VAL A 124 20.34 -3.14 12.75
C VAL A 124 20.51 -2.40 14.08
N ALA A 125 21.58 -1.62 14.25
CA ALA A 125 21.80 -0.84 15.46
C ALA A 125 20.67 0.18 15.70
N ARG A 126 20.13 0.82 14.64
CA ARG A 126 18.99 1.75 14.77
C ARG A 126 17.71 1.05 15.22
N TRP A 127 17.41 -0.15 14.69
CA TRP A 127 16.28 -0.96 15.17
C TRP A 127 16.38 -1.28 16.66
N LEU A 128 17.56 -1.74 17.10
CA LEU A 128 17.81 -2.10 18.49
C LEU A 128 17.81 -0.87 19.42
N ALA A 129 18.39 0.25 18.98
CA ALA A 129 18.39 1.50 19.72
C ALA A 129 16.98 2.05 19.91
N ALA A 130 16.14 2.02 18.87
CA ALA A 130 14.75 2.45 18.95
C ALA A 130 13.94 1.61 19.96
N ARG A 131 14.20 0.30 20.02
CA ARG A 131 13.59 -0.60 21.02
C ARG A 131 14.04 -0.26 22.45
N ALA A 132 15.33 0.05 22.63
CA ALA A 132 15.92 0.33 23.94
C ALA A 132 15.49 1.69 24.53
N LYS A 133 15.21 2.69 23.68
CA LYS A 133 14.76 4.03 24.11
C LYS A 133 13.43 3.98 24.85
N ALA A 134 13.28 4.83 25.86
CA ALA A 134 11.99 5.03 26.52
C ALA A 134 10.97 5.69 25.57
N PRO A 135 9.66 5.40 25.68
CA PRO A 135 8.65 5.93 24.75
C PRO A 135 8.71 7.45 24.54
N HIS A 136 8.91 8.23 25.61
CA HIS A 136 8.94 9.71 25.54
C HIS A 136 10.17 10.26 24.80
N GLU A 137 11.24 9.49 24.64
CA GLU A 137 12.46 9.89 23.91
C GLU A 137 12.43 9.50 22.42
N ARG A 138 11.46 8.68 22.01
CA ARG A 138 11.40 8.12 20.66
C ARG A 138 10.87 9.14 19.67
N ARG A 139 11.59 9.31 18.56
CA ARG A 139 11.22 10.22 17.47
C ARG A 139 10.66 9.48 16.27
N VAL A 140 9.51 9.93 15.75
CA VAL A 140 8.83 9.26 14.63
C VAL A 140 8.55 10.25 13.49
N ALA A 141 8.89 9.86 12.27
CA ALA A 141 8.59 10.65 11.09
C ALA A 141 7.50 9.97 10.26
N PHE A 142 6.39 10.66 10.01
CA PHE A 142 5.30 10.21 9.16
C PHE A 142 5.39 10.86 7.78
N ILE A 143 5.41 10.03 6.74
CA ILE A 143 5.42 10.47 5.34
C ILE A 143 4.06 10.18 4.71
N LEU A 144 3.36 11.26 4.36
CA LEU A 144 2.14 11.24 3.57
C LEU A 144 2.50 11.27 2.08
N HIS A 145 1.89 10.42 1.26
CA HIS A 145 2.20 10.41 -0.17
C HIS A 145 1.74 11.69 -0.85
N ASN A 146 2.44 12.03 -1.93
CA ASN A 146 2.20 13.23 -2.70
C ASN A 146 2.35 12.91 -4.19
N ASN A 147 1.22 12.88 -4.91
CA ASN A 147 1.22 12.50 -6.33
C ASN A 147 1.94 13.54 -7.19
N PRO A 148 2.80 13.11 -8.13
CA PRO A 148 3.45 14.03 -9.05
C PRO A 148 2.41 14.66 -10.00
N CYS A 149 2.67 15.89 -10.43
CA CYS A 149 1.93 16.59 -11.48
C CYS A 149 0.44 16.92 -11.20
N VAL A 150 -0.13 16.49 -10.08
CA VAL A 150 -1.41 16.97 -9.54
C VAL A 150 -1.16 18.20 -8.66
N GLY A 151 -2.17 19.05 -8.46
CA GLY A 151 -2.06 20.16 -7.50
C GLY A 151 -1.78 19.60 -6.10
N ALA A 152 -0.64 19.96 -5.50
CA ALA A 152 -0.18 19.37 -4.25
C ALA A 152 -1.23 19.48 -3.12
N GLU A 153 -1.98 20.58 -3.07
CA GLU A 153 -3.05 20.78 -2.08
C GLU A 153 -4.17 19.74 -2.18
N ALA A 154 -4.40 19.17 -3.36
CA ALA A 154 -5.39 18.14 -3.61
C ALA A 154 -4.83 16.70 -3.49
N SER A 155 -3.51 16.53 -3.35
CA SER A 155 -2.85 15.22 -3.39
C SER A 155 -2.09 14.83 -2.12
N VAL A 156 -2.08 15.67 -1.08
CA VAL A 156 -1.46 15.34 0.21
C VAL A 156 -2.20 14.18 0.86
N GLY A 157 -1.46 13.13 1.22
CA GLY A 157 -2.02 11.98 1.91
C GLY A 157 -2.77 11.02 0.98
N GLY A 158 -2.38 10.94 -0.30
CA GLY A 158 -2.90 9.89 -1.18
C GLY A 158 -2.65 8.50 -0.59
N GLY A 159 -3.65 7.63 -0.62
CA GLY A 159 -3.52 6.24 -0.20
C GLY A 159 -4.69 5.42 -0.74
N ALA A 160 -4.40 4.29 -1.37
CA ALA A 160 -5.41 3.41 -1.96
C ALA A 160 -6.44 2.98 -0.91
N HIS A 161 -7.63 3.60 -0.96
CA HIS A 161 -8.77 3.32 -0.08
C HIS A 161 -8.47 3.45 1.43
N LEU A 162 -7.51 4.30 1.81
CA LEU A 162 -7.13 4.59 3.18
C LEU A 162 -7.30 6.09 3.48
N ASP A 163 -8.00 6.42 4.55
CA ASP A 163 -7.98 7.77 5.12
C ASP A 163 -6.66 7.96 5.88
N THR A 164 -5.63 8.38 5.15
CA THR A 164 -4.27 8.51 5.69
C THR A 164 -4.18 9.59 6.77
N LEU A 165 -4.97 10.66 6.65
CA LEU A 165 -4.94 11.80 7.56
C LEU A 165 -5.57 11.43 8.90
N GLU A 166 -6.74 10.82 8.87
CA GLU A 166 -7.39 10.30 10.08
C GLU A 166 -6.55 9.18 10.71
N THR A 167 -5.95 8.31 9.89
CA THR A 167 -4.99 7.29 10.33
C THR A 167 -3.82 7.89 11.11
N VAL A 168 -3.13 8.91 10.57
CA VAL A 168 -2.02 9.57 11.27
C VAL A 168 -2.49 10.24 12.56
N SER A 169 -3.63 10.94 12.52
CA SER A 169 -4.22 11.58 13.69
C SER A 169 -4.45 10.59 14.84
N ARG A 170 -5.03 9.42 14.52
CA ARG A 170 -5.29 8.37 15.50
C ARG A 170 -4.02 7.69 15.99
N ILE A 171 -3.05 7.46 15.11
CA ILE A 171 -1.75 6.90 15.52
C ILE A 171 -1.06 7.86 16.50
N LEU A 172 -1.02 9.17 16.22
CA LEU A 172 -0.45 10.16 17.14
C LEU A 172 -1.18 10.17 18.49
N GLY A 173 -2.52 10.07 18.49
CA GLY A 173 -3.31 9.91 19.71
C GLY A 173 -2.92 8.65 20.52
N HIS A 174 -2.75 7.50 19.85
CA HIS A 174 -2.32 6.26 20.49
C HIS A 174 -0.86 6.27 20.96
N LEU A 175 0.03 6.98 20.26
CA LEU A 175 1.40 7.17 20.71
C LEU A 175 1.43 8.02 21.99
N LYS A 176 0.62 9.08 22.06
CA LYS A 176 0.48 9.91 23.26
C LYS A 176 0.01 9.09 24.47
N THR A 177 -0.99 8.23 24.31
CA THR A 177 -1.47 7.36 25.41
C THR A 177 -0.45 6.30 25.83
N ARG A 178 0.47 5.92 24.93
CA ARG A 178 1.61 5.02 25.23
C ARG A 178 2.84 5.74 25.79
N GLY A 179 2.73 7.03 26.12
CA GLY A 179 3.78 7.81 26.77
C GLY A 179 4.85 8.36 25.83
N TYR A 180 4.57 8.43 24.53
CA TYR A 180 5.41 9.21 23.61
C TYR A 180 5.16 10.70 23.84
N ASP A 181 6.22 11.50 23.76
CA ASP A 181 6.14 12.97 23.85
C ASP A 181 5.68 13.56 22.52
N VAL A 182 4.39 13.37 22.22
CA VAL A 182 3.77 13.82 20.97
C VAL A 182 2.46 14.54 21.21
N GLU A 183 2.13 15.45 20.30
CA GLU A 183 0.84 16.11 20.25
C GLU A 183 -0.03 15.54 19.12
N ALA A 184 -1.28 15.22 19.42
CA ALA A 184 -2.19 14.64 18.43
C ALA A 184 -3.13 15.73 17.89
N PRO A 185 -3.29 15.87 16.57
CA PRO A 185 -4.38 16.66 16.03
C PRO A 185 -5.73 16.03 16.44
N ALA A 186 -6.78 16.85 16.50
CA ALA A 186 -8.10 16.40 16.93
C ALA A 186 -8.76 15.39 15.96
N SER A 187 -8.39 15.45 14.69
CA SER A 187 -8.86 14.57 13.63
C SER A 187 -7.98 14.72 12.38
N GLY A 188 -8.16 13.83 11.39
CA GLY A 188 -7.59 13.97 10.06
C GLY A 188 -7.96 15.28 9.39
N LYS A 189 -9.18 15.79 9.65
CA LYS A 189 -9.61 17.12 9.21
C LYS A 189 -8.76 18.23 9.84
N ALA A 190 -8.54 18.20 11.15
CA ALA A 190 -7.71 19.20 11.81
C ALA A 190 -6.25 19.15 11.31
N LEU A 191 -5.74 17.95 11.02
CA LEU A 191 -4.41 17.76 10.43
C LEU A 191 -4.30 18.43 9.05
N ILE A 192 -5.21 18.14 8.12
CA ILE A 192 -5.14 18.72 6.77
C ILE A 192 -5.40 20.22 6.78
N ASP A 193 -6.32 20.71 7.62
CA ASP A 193 -6.57 22.15 7.77
C ASP A 193 -5.27 22.86 8.21
N THR A 194 -4.52 22.27 9.16
CA THR A 194 -3.22 22.81 9.61
C THR A 194 -2.15 22.76 8.52
N ILE A 195 -2.08 21.67 7.74
CA ILE A 195 -1.14 21.54 6.61
C ILE A 195 -1.41 22.66 5.59
N MET A 196 -2.67 22.91 5.26
CA MET A 196 -3.05 23.92 4.27
C MET A 196 -2.88 25.34 4.78
N GLU A 197 -3.20 25.61 6.05
CA GLU A 197 -3.00 26.92 6.68
C GLU A 197 -1.51 27.30 6.69
N ARG A 198 -0.64 26.36 7.08
CA ARG A 198 0.80 26.59 7.18
C ARG A 198 1.54 26.40 5.86
N LYS A 199 0.85 25.94 4.82
CA LYS A 199 1.45 25.50 3.55
C LYS A 199 2.60 24.51 3.77
N ALA A 200 2.42 23.58 4.70
CA ALA A 200 3.41 22.57 5.09
C ALA A 200 3.51 21.43 4.04
N ILE A 201 3.74 21.81 2.79
CA ILE A 201 3.74 20.94 1.62
C ILE A 201 5.01 21.16 0.79
N SER A 202 5.50 20.09 0.17
CA SER A 202 6.60 20.18 -0.79
C SER A 202 6.09 20.63 -2.16
N GLU A 203 5.89 21.93 -2.35
CA GLU A 203 5.38 22.54 -3.58
C GLU A 203 6.18 23.78 -3.99
N PHE A 204 6.47 23.92 -5.28
CA PHE A 204 7.17 25.06 -5.88
C PHE A 204 6.63 25.45 -7.28
N ARG A 205 5.46 24.92 -7.66
CA ARG A 205 4.71 25.29 -8.87
C ARG A 205 3.68 26.38 -8.59
N TRP A 206 2.85 26.18 -7.56
CA TRP A 206 1.70 27.04 -7.24
C TRP A 206 1.93 27.85 -5.97
N THR A 207 2.51 27.23 -4.96
CA THR A 207 2.92 27.87 -3.71
C THR A 207 4.40 28.21 -3.80
N THR A 208 4.76 29.45 -3.49
CA THR A 208 6.16 29.88 -3.49
C THR A 208 6.84 29.46 -2.18
N THR A 209 8.16 29.29 -2.21
CA THR A 209 8.94 29.02 -0.99
C THR A 209 8.83 30.17 0.02
N ASP A 210 8.69 31.41 -0.44
CA ASP A 210 8.42 32.58 0.42
C ASP A 210 7.10 32.44 1.18
N GLU A 211 6.03 32.00 0.52
CA GLU A 211 4.74 31.78 1.17
C GLU A 211 4.83 30.67 2.22
N ILE A 212 5.45 29.54 1.89
CA ILE A 212 5.64 28.40 2.82
C ILE A 212 6.41 28.84 4.06
N VAL A 213 7.49 29.61 3.89
CA VAL A 213 8.29 30.17 4.99
C VAL A 213 7.44 31.11 5.85
N ASN A 214 6.71 32.04 5.22
CA ASN A 214 5.89 33.03 5.93
C ASN A 214 4.72 32.41 6.68
N ARG A 215 4.18 31.28 6.19
CA ARG A 215 3.08 30.53 6.81
C ARG A 215 3.56 29.52 7.86
N GLY A 216 4.87 29.35 8.02
CA GLY A 216 5.44 28.47 9.05
C GLY A 216 5.36 26.97 8.72
N GLY A 217 5.35 26.61 7.43
CA GLY A 217 5.31 25.21 6.96
C GLY A 217 6.67 24.53 6.85
N VAL A 218 7.71 25.10 7.45
CA VAL A 218 9.11 24.62 7.37
C VAL A 218 9.53 24.01 8.71
N LEU A 219 9.96 22.75 8.66
CA LEU A 219 10.55 22.04 9.80
C LEU A 219 12.03 22.41 9.99
N ALA A 220 12.77 22.53 8.90
CA ALA A 220 14.18 22.86 8.93
C ALA A 220 14.67 23.54 7.64
N ARG A 221 15.77 24.26 7.78
CA ARG A 221 16.54 24.85 6.68
C ARG A 221 17.91 24.18 6.67
N VAL A 222 18.24 23.55 5.57
CA VAL A 222 19.54 22.90 5.37
C VAL A 222 20.37 23.81 4.50
N ASP A 223 21.40 24.43 5.08
CA ASP A 223 22.32 25.27 4.32
C ASP A 223 23.19 24.44 3.37
N GLU A 224 23.80 25.10 2.39
CA GLU A 224 24.65 24.45 1.39
C GLU A 224 25.83 23.70 2.03
N GLY A 225 26.45 24.25 3.07
CA GLY A 225 27.60 23.64 3.72
C GLY A 225 27.23 22.30 4.37
N LEU A 226 26.14 22.29 5.15
CA LEU A 226 25.61 21.07 5.74
C LEU A 226 25.20 20.05 4.65
N TYR A 227 24.45 20.48 3.64
CA TYR A 227 24.03 19.57 2.57
C TYR A 227 25.21 18.99 1.78
N ARG A 228 26.27 19.77 1.55
CA ARG A 228 27.50 19.29 0.91
C ARG A 228 28.15 18.15 1.69
N THR A 229 28.17 18.21 3.03
CA THR A 229 28.68 17.08 3.83
C THR A 229 27.96 15.77 3.54
N TRP A 230 26.65 15.81 3.25
CA TRP A 230 25.87 14.62 2.91
C TRP A 230 25.94 14.24 1.42
N PHE A 231 26.08 15.23 0.54
CA PHE A 231 26.18 15.02 -0.90
C PHE A 231 27.53 14.41 -1.29
N ASP A 232 28.61 14.84 -0.65
CA ASP A 232 29.97 14.38 -0.94
C ASP A 232 30.21 12.94 -0.46
N GLU A 233 29.33 12.38 0.40
CA GLU A 233 29.31 10.96 0.77
C GLU A 233 28.76 10.06 -0.35
N LEU A 234 28.02 10.61 -1.31
CA LEU A 234 27.39 9.82 -2.37
C LEU A 234 28.45 9.35 -3.37
N PRO A 235 28.25 8.21 -4.05
CA PRO A 235 29.12 7.80 -5.15
C PRO A 235 29.25 8.90 -6.21
N HIS A 236 30.43 9.04 -6.82
CA HIS A 236 30.72 10.12 -7.76
C HIS A 236 29.74 10.13 -8.95
N ASP A 237 29.38 8.97 -9.49
CA ASP A 237 28.41 8.84 -10.57
C ASP A 237 27.01 9.32 -10.16
N VAL A 238 26.62 9.12 -8.90
CA VAL A 238 25.36 9.65 -8.35
C VAL A 238 25.41 11.16 -8.26
N GLN A 239 26.53 11.72 -7.76
CA GLN A 239 26.72 13.16 -7.67
C GLN A 239 26.62 13.80 -9.05
N GLU A 240 27.33 13.26 -10.05
CA GLU A 240 27.29 13.74 -11.44
C GLU A 240 25.89 13.68 -12.03
N ARG A 241 25.18 12.55 -11.86
CA ARG A 241 23.79 12.40 -12.34
C ARG A 241 22.87 13.44 -11.72
N MET A 242 22.96 13.65 -10.39
CA MET A 242 22.15 14.63 -9.69
C MET A 242 22.45 16.06 -10.17
N SER A 243 23.72 16.44 -10.23
CA SER A 243 24.17 17.76 -10.70
C SER A 243 23.77 18.01 -12.16
N ALA A 244 23.88 17.00 -13.03
CA ALA A 244 23.44 17.11 -14.42
C ALA A 244 21.92 17.30 -14.57
N ALA A 245 21.14 16.68 -13.68
CA ALA A 245 19.69 16.77 -13.70
C ALA A 245 19.15 18.05 -13.05
N TRP A 246 19.72 18.48 -11.92
CA TRP A 246 19.15 19.48 -11.01
C TRP A 246 20.11 20.62 -10.60
N GLY A 247 21.30 20.64 -11.17
CA GLY A 247 22.35 21.65 -10.94
C GLY A 247 23.17 21.34 -9.70
N GLU A 248 24.30 22.02 -9.52
CA GLU A 248 25.13 21.83 -8.34
C GLU A 248 24.37 22.06 -7.02
N PRO A 249 24.67 21.33 -5.94
CA PRO A 249 24.15 21.57 -4.59
C PRO A 249 24.13 23.08 -4.22
N PRO A 250 23.07 23.58 -3.56
CA PRO A 250 21.85 22.90 -3.08
C PRO A 250 20.79 22.63 -4.17
N GLY A 251 21.17 22.76 -5.44
CA GLY A 251 20.32 22.83 -6.61
C GLY A 251 20.41 24.22 -7.24
N ARG A 252 20.42 24.30 -8.57
CA ARG A 252 20.48 25.56 -9.31
C ARG A 252 19.41 25.60 -10.39
N PRO A 253 18.88 26.79 -10.75
CA PRO A 253 17.96 26.88 -11.87
C PRO A 253 18.60 26.31 -13.15
N MET A 254 17.92 25.35 -13.78
CA MET A 254 18.40 24.70 -15.01
C MET A 254 17.31 24.67 -16.06
N GLY A 255 17.66 25.06 -17.30
CA GLY A 255 16.75 24.99 -18.44
C GLY A 255 15.40 25.69 -18.23
N GLY A 256 15.36 26.75 -17.41
CA GLY A 256 14.14 27.49 -17.03
C GLY A 256 13.29 26.84 -15.92
N VAL A 257 13.79 25.82 -15.22
CA VAL A 257 13.17 25.23 -14.03
C VAL A 257 13.86 25.81 -12.79
N PRO A 258 13.14 26.33 -11.78
CA PRO A 258 13.75 26.80 -10.54
C PRO A 258 14.31 25.63 -9.71
N ALA A 259 15.25 25.93 -8.81
CA ALA A 259 15.72 24.94 -7.84
C ALA A 259 14.55 24.48 -6.96
N ALA A 260 14.41 23.17 -6.78
CA ALA A 260 13.31 22.59 -6.02
C ALA A 260 13.45 22.97 -4.54
N MET A 261 12.48 23.73 -4.01
CA MET A 261 12.35 24.04 -2.58
C MET A 261 13.59 24.71 -1.95
N VAL A 262 14.31 25.55 -2.72
CA VAL A 262 15.41 26.37 -2.19
C VAL A 262 14.90 27.78 -1.90
N HIS A 263 15.21 28.30 -0.72
CA HIS A 263 14.92 29.68 -0.33
C HIS A 263 16.19 30.31 0.24
N ARG A 264 16.63 31.42 -0.36
CA ARG A 264 17.85 32.16 0.06
C ARG A 264 19.11 31.29 0.20
N GLY A 265 19.25 30.28 -0.66
CA GLY A 265 20.39 29.35 -0.66
C GLY A 265 20.26 28.17 0.31
N GLU A 266 19.16 28.07 1.06
CA GLU A 266 18.89 26.98 1.98
C GLU A 266 17.81 26.04 1.39
N ILE A 267 18.02 24.73 1.51
CA ILE A 267 17.01 23.73 1.16
C ILE A 267 15.96 23.69 2.27
N LEU A 268 14.69 23.81 1.90
CA LEU A 268 13.57 23.74 2.84
C LEU A 268 13.11 22.29 3.04
N VAL A 269 13.12 21.85 4.29
CA VAL A 269 12.40 20.65 4.73
C VAL A 269 11.04 21.09 5.25
N THR A 270 9.96 20.66 4.58
CA THR A 270 8.58 21.11 4.88
C THR A 270 7.80 20.05 5.63
N GLY A 271 6.90 20.50 6.50
CA GLY A 271 6.06 19.62 7.32
C GLY A 271 5.63 20.28 8.61
N LEU A 272 5.06 19.48 9.50
CA LEU A 272 4.54 19.91 10.80
C LEU A 272 5.19 19.10 11.92
N SER A 273 5.52 19.78 13.02
CA SER A 273 5.99 19.15 14.25
C SER A 273 4.85 18.96 15.23
N PHE A 274 4.84 17.80 15.86
CA PHE A 274 3.88 17.32 16.84
C PHE A 274 4.64 16.76 18.05
N GLY A 275 5.60 17.54 18.58
CA GLY A 275 6.55 17.08 19.60
C GLY A 275 7.67 16.24 18.98
N ASN A 276 7.91 15.05 19.53
CA ASN A 276 8.84 14.06 18.97
C ASN A 276 8.29 13.34 17.72
N ALA A 277 7.16 13.78 17.17
CA ALA A 277 6.68 13.35 15.86
C ALA A 277 6.74 14.49 14.83
N VAL A 278 7.03 14.15 13.58
CA VAL A 278 6.89 15.05 12.44
C VAL A 278 6.01 14.42 11.37
N VAL A 279 5.17 15.22 10.73
CA VAL A 279 4.32 14.80 9.60
C VAL A 279 4.69 15.62 8.37
N LEU A 280 5.06 14.95 7.30
CA LEU A 280 5.54 15.57 6.06
C LEU A 280 4.76 15.02 4.87
N ALA A 281 4.45 15.89 3.91
CA ALA A 281 4.15 15.43 2.56
C ALA A 281 5.45 15.00 1.87
N GLN A 282 5.44 13.83 1.23
CA GLN A 282 6.61 13.28 0.58
C GLN A 282 7.18 14.30 -0.42
N PRO A 283 8.50 14.56 -0.41
CA PRO A 283 9.14 15.40 -1.40
C PRO A 283 8.76 14.98 -2.81
N LYS A 284 8.53 15.97 -3.67
CA LYS A 284 8.26 15.68 -5.08
C LYS A 284 9.45 14.95 -5.66
N ARG A 285 9.17 13.92 -6.45
CA ARG A 285 10.19 13.19 -7.22
C ARG A 285 10.94 14.08 -8.22
N GLY A 286 10.48 15.32 -8.41
CA GLY A 286 10.93 16.32 -9.37
C GLY A 286 9.73 16.97 -10.06
N CYS A 287 9.94 18.11 -10.71
CA CYS A 287 8.90 18.86 -11.40
C CYS A 287 9.55 19.87 -12.35
N ALA A 288 8.85 20.27 -13.42
CA ALA A 288 9.27 21.38 -14.28
C ALA A 288 8.85 22.77 -13.73
N GLY A 289 8.45 22.86 -12.46
CA GLY A 289 7.95 24.08 -11.82
C GLY A 289 6.67 24.60 -12.48
N ALA A 290 6.56 25.92 -12.64
CA ALA A 290 5.41 26.59 -13.27
C ALA A 290 5.10 26.08 -14.70
N ARG A 291 6.08 25.54 -15.42
CA ARG A 291 5.90 25.00 -16.78
C ARG A 291 5.30 23.60 -16.82
N CYS A 292 5.25 22.90 -15.69
CA CYS A 292 4.79 21.51 -15.63
C CYS A 292 3.31 21.40 -16.00
N ASP A 293 2.98 20.97 -17.22
CA ASP A 293 1.61 20.73 -17.70
C ASP A 293 1.24 19.23 -17.78
N GLY A 294 2.09 18.36 -17.22
CA GLY A 294 1.96 16.91 -17.36
C GLY A 294 2.59 16.35 -18.64
N THR A 295 3.05 17.21 -19.56
CA THR A 295 3.73 16.80 -20.80
C THR A 295 5.20 17.21 -20.84
N VAL A 296 5.63 18.18 -20.03
CA VAL A 296 7.06 18.61 -19.98
C VAL A 296 7.81 18.10 -18.74
N CYS A 297 7.14 17.36 -17.86
CA CYS A 297 7.74 16.89 -16.62
C CYS A 297 8.77 15.79 -16.90
N ARG A 298 10.04 16.01 -16.55
CA ARG A 298 11.12 15.05 -16.83
C ARG A 298 10.82 13.63 -16.33
N ILE A 299 10.20 13.49 -15.16
CA ILE A 299 9.87 12.16 -14.57
C ILE A 299 8.87 11.38 -15.41
N LEU A 300 8.00 12.06 -16.16
CA LEU A 300 7.02 11.39 -17.00
C LEU A 300 7.63 10.86 -18.31
N HIS A 301 8.85 11.30 -18.66
CA HIS A 301 9.53 10.94 -19.91
C HIS A 301 10.87 10.23 -19.71
N ASP A 302 11.46 10.35 -18.52
CA ASP A 302 12.74 9.75 -18.16
C ASP A 302 12.59 9.02 -16.81
N PRO A 303 12.49 7.67 -16.82
CA PRO A 303 12.39 6.88 -15.60
C PRO A 303 13.70 6.83 -14.79
N GLU A 304 14.84 7.21 -15.38
CA GLU A 304 16.17 7.14 -14.76
C GLU A 304 16.62 8.49 -14.16
N VAL A 305 15.85 9.56 -14.38
CA VAL A 305 16.15 10.90 -13.85
C VAL A 305 16.29 10.81 -12.33
N PRO A 306 17.39 11.26 -11.70
CA PRO A 306 17.56 11.20 -10.24
C PRO A 306 16.59 12.13 -9.50
N PRO A 307 16.34 11.97 -8.18
CA PRO A 307 15.49 12.89 -7.43
C PRO A 307 16.22 14.22 -7.20
N PRO A 308 15.49 15.34 -7.00
CA PRO A 308 16.10 16.63 -6.68
C PRO A 308 16.88 16.61 -5.36
N HIS A 309 17.79 17.57 -5.20
CA HIS A 309 18.56 17.75 -3.95
C HIS A 309 17.67 17.83 -2.70
N GLN A 310 16.53 18.52 -2.78
CA GLN A 310 15.59 18.60 -1.65
C GLN A 310 15.04 17.24 -1.21
N TYR A 311 14.85 16.29 -2.14
CA TYR A 311 14.43 14.95 -1.78
C TYR A 311 15.49 14.30 -0.86
N VAL A 312 16.74 14.26 -1.31
CA VAL A 312 17.85 13.67 -0.54
C VAL A 312 18.07 14.41 0.78
N ALA A 313 18.07 15.75 0.76
CA ALA A 313 18.24 16.56 1.95
C ALA A 313 17.14 16.33 2.99
N THR A 314 15.88 16.17 2.57
CA THR A 314 14.76 15.90 3.48
C THR A 314 14.97 14.60 4.23
N TYR A 315 15.29 13.51 3.54
CA TYR A 315 15.49 12.23 4.21
C TYR A 315 16.79 12.17 5.04
N LYS A 316 17.87 12.82 4.59
CA LYS A 316 19.10 12.93 5.39
C LYS A 316 18.86 13.73 6.66
N TRP A 317 18.10 14.82 6.59
CA TRP A 317 17.68 15.58 7.76
C TRP A 317 16.83 14.72 8.73
N LEU A 318 15.86 13.96 8.22
CA LEU A 318 15.04 13.04 9.03
C LEU A 318 15.93 12.02 9.77
N SER A 319 16.90 11.45 9.06
CA SER A 319 17.81 10.42 9.60
C SER A 319 18.81 11.01 10.63
N ARG A 320 19.40 12.18 10.36
CA ARG A 320 20.61 12.66 11.05
C ARG A 320 20.40 13.82 12.00
N GLU A 321 19.58 14.80 11.62
CA GLU A 321 19.35 16.02 12.41
C GLU A 321 18.12 15.85 13.30
N PHE A 322 16.98 15.47 12.71
CA PHE A 322 15.80 15.09 13.49
C PHE A 322 16.05 13.77 14.23
N GLY A 323 16.82 12.85 13.64
CA GLY A 323 17.23 11.62 14.29
C GLY A 323 16.09 10.60 14.45
N ALA A 324 15.18 10.54 13.48
CA ALA A 324 14.00 9.65 13.51
C ALA A 324 14.37 8.22 13.87
N ASP A 325 13.85 7.73 14.99
CA ASP A 325 14.01 6.33 15.40
C ASP A 325 13.24 5.39 14.49
N MET A 326 12.13 5.88 13.92
CA MET A 326 11.29 5.17 12.97
C MET A 326 10.78 6.14 11.89
N LEU A 327 10.83 5.69 10.63
CA LEU A 327 10.13 6.30 9.52
C LEU A 327 8.86 5.50 9.22
N VAL A 328 7.73 6.17 9.07
CA VAL A 328 6.43 5.57 8.77
C VAL A 328 5.88 6.19 7.49
N HIS A 329 5.92 5.48 6.38
CA HIS A 329 5.14 5.86 5.20
C HIS A 329 3.69 5.39 5.38
N VAL A 330 2.74 6.23 4.99
CA VAL A 330 1.31 6.00 5.27
C VAL A 330 0.52 5.93 3.97
N GLY A 331 0.02 4.74 3.65
CA GLY A 331 -0.83 4.48 2.49
C GLY A 331 -0.08 3.85 1.32
N THR A 332 -0.80 3.66 0.22
CA THR A 332 -0.36 2.87 -0.94
C THR A 332 -0.59 3.73 -2.19
N HIS A 333 0.40 4.17 -2.99
CA HIS A 333 1.87 4.00 -2.89
C HIS A 333 2.60 5.34 -2.84
N GLY A 334 3.79 5.33 -2.25
CA GLY A 334 4.75 6.41 -2.30
C GLY A 334 5.68 6.30 -3.50
N ASN A 335 6.57 7.27 -3.65
CA ASN A 335 7.53 7.31 -4.75
C ASN A 335 8.95 6.84 -4.40
N LEU A 336 9.22 6.46 -3.14
CA LEU A 336 10.57 6.17 -2.64
C LEU A 336 11.09 4.83 -3.15
N GLU A 337 10.25 3.82 -3.10
CA GLU A 337 10.55 2.47 -3.60
C GLU A 337 10.75 2.45 -5.11
N PHE A 338 10.23 3.44 -5.84
CA PHE A 338 10.34 3.56 -7.30
C PHE A 338 11.43 4.53 -7.75
N LEU A 339 12.29 5.01 -6.85
CA LEU A 339 13.46 5.82 -7.26
C LEU A 339 14.43 4.96 -8.11
N PRO A 340 15.16 5.56 -9.08
CA PRO A 340 16.12 4.88 -9.94
C PRO A 340 17.18 4.12 -9.14
N GLY A 341 17.55 2.97 -9.69
CA GLY A 341 18.40 2.00 -9.04
C GLY A 341 18.00 0.58 -9.39
N LYS A 342 18.79 -0.38 -8.90
CA LYS A 342 18.66 -1.81 -9.20
C LYS A 342 17.26 -2.34 -8.90
N SER A 343 16.74 -3.32 -9.63
CA SER A 343 15.42 -3.93 -9.37
C SER A 343 15.27 -4.49 -7.95
N VAL A 344 16.30 -5.18 -7.45
CA VAL A 344 16.38 -5.80 -6.13
C VAL A 344 17.84 -5.91 -5.68
N GLY A 345 18.11 -5.86 -4.38
CA GLY A 345 19.48 -5.91 -3.85
C GLY A 345 20.21 -4.60 -4.10
N MET A 346 19.72 -3.52 -3.46
CA MET A 346 20.18 -2.15 -3.66
C MET A 346 21.68 -1.98 -3.34
N SER A 347 22.34 -1.12 -4.12
CA SER A 347 23.70 -0.64 -3.86
C SER A 347 23.70 0.77 -3.25
N GLU A 348 24.87 1.25 -2.86
CA GLU A 348 25.15 2.62 -2.43
C GLU A 348 24.71 3.70 -3.43
N GLY A 349 24.59 3.33 -4.71
CA GLY A 349 24.15 4.22 -5.79
C GLY A 349 22.64 4.21 -6.06
N CYS A 350 21.87 3.39 -5.34
CA CYS A 350 20.42 3.33 -5.51
C CYS A 350 19.73 4.41 -4.67
N PHE A 351 18.88 5.23 -5.30
CA PHE A 351 18.30 6.39 -4.63
C PHE A 351 17.34 6.04 -3.47
N SER A 352 16.72 4.87 -3.49
CA SER A 352 15.92 4.37 -2.37
C SER A 352 16.77 4.05 -1.14
N ASP A 353 17.97 3.47 -1.33
CA ASP A 353 18.96 3.22 -0.27
C ASP A 353 19.53 4.53 0.28
N ILE A 354 19.88 5.47 -0.62
CA ILE A 354 20.37 6.80 -0.27
C ILE A 354 19.35 7.58 0.57
N ALA A 355 18.07 7.54 0.17
CA ALA A 355 16.99 8.23 0.86
C ALA A 355 16.71 7.58 2.21
N ILE A 356 16.52 6.26 2.28
CA ILE A 356 16.18 5.63 3.57
C ILE A 356 17.33 5.71 4.60
N ASP A 357 18.57 5.85 4.11
CA ASP A 357 19.78 6.00 4.92
C ASP A 357 19.86 4.89 5.98
N THR A 358 19.90 5.23 7.28
CA THR A 358 19.97 4.22 8.36
C THR A 358 18.63 3.98 9.07
N MET A 359 17.56 4.65 8.65
CA MET A 359 16.29 4.63 9.39
C MET A 359 15.57 3.29 9.27
N PRO A 360 15.10 2.70 10.39
CA PRO A 360 14.05 1.70 10.40
C PRO A 360 12.82 2.21 9.65
N HIS A 361 12.30 1.41 8.72
CA HIS A 361 11.24 1.82 7.81
C HIS A 361 10.00 0.95 8.02
N LEU A 362 8.94 1.54 8.56
CA LEU A 362 7.61 0.97 8.66
C LEU A 362 6.73 1.54 7.55
N TYR A 363 5.84 0.74 7.01
CA TYR A 363 5.00 1.17 5.89
C TYR A 363 3.60 0.59 6.03
N ILE A 364 2.60 1.46 6.22
CA ILE A 364 1.19 1.06 6.24
C ILE A 364 0.74 0.86 4.80
N TYR A 365 0.30 -0.35 4.47
CA TYR A 365 0.04 -0.78 3.09
C TYR A 365 -1.30 -1.52 2.95
N ASN A 366 -1.93 -1.43 1.78
CA ASN A 366 -3.16 -2.18 1.51
C ASN A 366 -2.86 -3.68 1.34
N CYS A 367 -3.66 -4.54 1.96
CA CYS A 367 -3.48 -6.00 1.92
C CYS A 367 -3.75 -6.62 0.54
N ASP A 368 -4.51 -5.93 -0.31
CA ASP A 368 -4.86 -6.40 -1.66
C ASP A 368 -3.83 -6.07 -2.74
N ASN A 369 -2.77 -5.32 -2.41
CA ASN A 369 -1.69 -4.99 -3.33
C ASN A 369 -0.32 -5.56 -2.89
N PRO A 370 -0.18 -6.90 -2.74
CA PRO A 370 1.08 -7.52 -2.38
C PRO A 370 2.23 -7.31 -3.38
N PRO A 371 2.03 -7.26 -4.72
CA PRO A 371 3.15 -7.08 -5.66
C PRO A 371 3.90 -5.76 -5.44
N GLU A 372 3.18 -4.66 -5.26
CA GLU A 372 3.80 -3.35 -5.04
C GLU A 372 4.37 -3.22 -3.62
N GLY A 373 3.69 -3.78 -2.61
CA GLY A 373 4.23 -3.87 -1.25
C GLY A 373 5.59 -4.56 -1.23
N THR A 374 5.72 -5.64 -2.00
CA THR A 374 6.99 -6.36 -2.14
C THR A 374 8.11 -5.47 -2.72
N ALA A 375 7.79 -4.54 -3.63
CA ALA A 375 8.78 -3.57 -4.11
C ALA A 375 9.30 -2.68 -2.97
N ALA A 376 8.43 -2.21 -2.08
CA ALA A 376 8.83 -1.44 -0.90
C ALA A 376 9.71 -2.25 0.07
N LYS A 377 9.39 -3.54 0.31
CA LYS A 377 10.24 -4.43 1.12
C LYS A 377 11.65 -4.57 0.54
N ARG A 378 11.74 -4.78 -0.78
CA ARG A 378 12.98 -5.17 -1.47
C ARG A 378 13.86 -4.00 -1.91
N ARG A 379 13.27 -2.82 -2.12
CA ARG A 379 13.98 -1.61 -2.59
C ARG A 379 14.19 -0.57 -1.50
N ALA A 380 13.34 -0.56 -0.48
CA ALA A 380 13.34 0.44 0.59
C ALA A 380 13.47 -0.16 1.99
N ASN A 381 13.74 -1.46 2.10
CA ASN A 381 13.84 -2.21 3.36
C ASN A 381 12.61 -2.00 4.27
N ALA A 382 11.42 -1.83 3.67
CA ALA A 382 10.20 -1.56 4.40
C ALA A 382 9.70 -2.79 5.17
N VAL A 383 9.23 -2.57 6.40
CA VAL A 383 8.41 -3.51 7.14
C VAL A 383 6.96 -3.14 6.93
N LEU A 384 6.25 -3.93 6.12
CA LEU A 384 4.87 -3.67 5.80
C LEU A 384 3.97 -4.03 6.98
N VAL A 385 3.07 -3.11 7.31
CA VAL A 385 1.97 -3.33 8.24
C VAL A 385 0.69 -3.19 7.42
N TYR A 386 0.09 -4.32 7.08
CA TYR A 386 -1.09 -4.32 6.23
C TYR A 386 -2.33 -3.80 6.96
N HIS A 387 -3.18 -3.12 6.22
CA HIS A 387 -4.51 -2.72 6.66
C HIS A 387 -5.59 -3.44 5.85
N MET A 388 -6.80 -3.49 6.40
CA MET A 388 -7.95 -4.11 5.74
C MET A 388 -8.42 -3.26 4.55
N GLN A 389 -9.02 -3.90 3.55
CA GLN A 389 -9.71 -3.20 2.47
C GLN A 389 -10.91 -2.38 2.99
N THR A 390 -11.33 -1.37 2.22
CA THR A 390 -12.59 -0.68 2.49
C THR A 390 -13.78 -1.62 2.25
N VAL A 391 -14.83 -1.45 3.04
CA VAL A 391 -16.08 -2.20 2.88
C VAL A 391 -16.67 -1.96 1.49
N VAL A 392 -16.93 -3.04 0.76
CA VAL A 392 -17.54 -2.98 -0.57
C VAL A 392 -19.04 -3.26 -0.50
N VAL A 393 -19.85 -2.40 -1.12
CA VAL A 393 -21.31 -2.51 -1.16
C VAL A 393 -21.80 -2.64 -2.61
N PRO A 394 -23.02 -3.13 -2.87
CA PRO A 394 -23.60 -3.07 -4.21
C PRO A 394 -23.71 -1.61 -4.67
N GLY A 395 -23.39 -1.33 -5.93
CA GLY A 395 -23.49 0.02 -6.51
C GLY A 395 -24.90 0.58 -6.49
N GLN A 396 -25.91 -0.32 -6.50
CA GLN A 396 -27.33 0.02 -6.64
C GLN A 396 -27.62 0.84 -7.91
N LEU A 397 -28.90 1.00 -8.25
CA LEU A 397 -29.32 1.89 -9.32
C LEU A 397 -29.97 3.12 -8.70
N TYR A 398 -29.84 4.27 -9.34
CA TYR A 398 -30.42 5.53 -8.88
C TYR A 398 -30.93 6.35 -10.05
N GLY A 399 -31.94 7.19 -9.79
CA GLY A 399 -32.49 8.12 -10.76
C GLY A 399 -32.92 7.42 -12.06
N ASP A 400 -32.35 7.85 -13.18
CA ASP A 400 -32.76 7.37 -14.49
C ASP A 400 -32.41 5.91 -14.77
N LEU A 401 -31.37 5.37 -14.12
CA LEU A 401 -30.99 3.96 -14.19
C LEU A 401 -32.02 3.05 -13.50
N GLU A 402 -32.56 3.48 -12.36
CA GLU A 402 -33.59 2.73 -11.65
C GLU A 402 -34.91 2.74 -12.44
N ALA A 403 -35.26 3.89 -13.03
CA ALA A 403 -36.42 3.96 -13.91
C ALA A 403 -36.25 3.12 -15.19
N LEU A 404 -35.03 2.98 -15.72
CA LEU A 404 -34.73 2.08 -16.82
C LEU A 404 -34.91 0.60 -16.42
N ASP A 405 -34.44 0.21 -15.23
CA ASP A 405 -34.63 -1.14 -14.66
C ASP A 405 -36.13 -1.52 -14.61
N ARG A 406 -36.98 -0.61 -14.13
CA ARG A 406 -38.44 -0.82 -14.09
C ARG A 406 -39.05 -0.99 -15.47
N LEU A 407 -38.60 -0.23 -16.47
CA LEU A 407 -39.08 -0.37 -17.85
C LEU A 407 -38.68 -1.72 -18.45
N LEU A 408 -37.49 -2.23 -18.12
CA LEU A 408 -37.04 -3.56 -18.54
C LEU A 408 -37.91 -4.66 -17.93
N ASP A 409 -38.23 -4.56 -16.64
CA ASP A 409 -39.16 -5.48 -15.96
C ASP A 409 -40.55 -5.45 -16.59
N ASP A 410 -41.08 -4.26 -16.87
CA ASP A 410 -42.38 -4.08 -17.52
C ASP A 410 -42.38 -4.68 -18.93
N TYR A 411 -41.30 -4.51 -19.69
CA TYR A 411 -41.16 -5.13 -21.01
C TYR A 411 -41.25 -6.66 -20.93
N HIS A 412 -40.49 -7.30 -20.05
CA HIS A 412 -40.50 -8.77 -19.92
C HIS A 412 -41.88 -9.30 -19.50
N LYS A 413 -42.58 -8.62 -18.57
CA LYS A 413 -43.94 -8.99 -18.16
C LYS A 413 -44.95 -8.89 -19.31
N LEU A 414 -44.78 -7.90 -20.19
CA LEU A 414 -45.72 -7.62 -21.28
C LEU A 414 -45.40 -8.36 -22.57
N ALA A 415 -44.16 -8.81 -22.78
CA ALA A 415 -43.70 -9.38 -24.06
C ALA A 415 -44.55 -10.58 -24.51
N GLU A 416 -44.94 -11.45 -23.57
CA GLU A 416 -45.77 -12.64 -23.87
C GLU A 416 -47.28 -12.36 -23.82
N ILE A 417 -47.71 -11.35 -23.04
CA ILE A 417 -49.14 -11.10 -22.73
C ILE A 417 -49.74 -10.04 -23.67
N GLU A 418 -49.03 -8.93 -23.87
CA GLU A 418 -49.51 -7.77 -24.65
C GLU A 418 -48.38 -7.19 -25.54
N PRO A 419 -48.05 -7.85 -26.68
CA PRO A 419 -46.89 -7.48 -27.51
C PRO A 419 -46.89 -6.03 -28.01
N ALA A 420 -48.07 -5.46 -28.29
CA ALA A 420 -48.19 -4.06 -28.73
C ALA A 420 -47.80 -3.06 -27.63
N LYS A 421 -48.12 -3.36 -26.37
CA LYS A 421 -47.68 -2.55 -25.22
C LYS A 421 -46.18 -2.76 -24.97
N ALA A 422 -45.69 -3.99 -25.04
CA ALA A 422 -44.27 -4.30 -24.92
C ALA A 422 -43.43 -3.51 -25.94
N HIS A 423 -43.89 -3.43 -27.21
CA HIS A 423 -43.23 -2.61 -28.22
C HIS A 423 -43.20 -1.12 -27.87
N SER A 424 -44.25 -0.58 -27.25
CA SER A 424 -44.27 0.81 -26.79
C SER A 424 -43.27 1.04 -25.64
N VAL A 425 -43.17 0.08 -24.71
CA VAL A 425 -42.17 0.09 -23.63
C VAL A 425 -40.75 0.00 -24.20
N ALA A 426 -40.51 -0.79 -25.25
CA ALA A 426 -39.22 -0.86 -25.93
C ALA A 426 -38.72 0.50 -26.44
N HIS A 427 -39.60 1.34 -26.99
CA HIS A 427 -39.23 2.71 -27.39
C HIS A 427 -38.88 3.60 -26.20
N LEU A 428 -39.59 3.47 -25.07
CA LEU A 428 -39.25 4.20 -23.84
C LEU A 428 -37.90 3.75 -23.27
N ILE A 429 -37.61 2.45 -23.29
CA ILE A 429 -36.29 1.89 -22.92
C ILE A 429 -35.22 2.50 -23.82
N ALA A 430 -35.44 2.55 -25.14
CA ALA A 430 -34.49 3.09 -26.10
C ALA A 430 -34.19 4.58 -25.87
N GLU A 431 -35.23 5.40 -25.65
CA GLU A 431 -35.08 6.81 -25.32
C GLU A 431 -34.28 7.01 -24.03
N LYS A 432 -34.61 6.26 -22.98
CA LYS A 432 -33.96 6.35 -21.68
C LYS A 432 -32.49 5.92 -21.74
N ALA A 433 -32.21 4.80 -22.41
CA ALA A 433 -30.85 4.26 -22.58
C ALA A 433 -29.96 5.23 -23.39
N ALA A 434 -30.51 5.85 -24.43
CA ALA A 434 -29.81 6.87 -25.21
C ALA A 434 -29.48 8.11 -24.37
N GLY A 435 -30.43 8.60 -23.56
CA GLY A 435 -30.20 9.71 -22.63
C GLY A 435 -29.11 9.43 -21.59
N LEU A 436 -28.99 8.17 -21.17
CA LEU A 436 -27.96 7.70 -20.23
C LEU A 436 -26.62 7.35 -20.90
N GLN A 437 -26.53 7.44 -22.23
CA GLN A 437 -25.36 7.00 -23.03
C GLN A 437 -24.96 5.54 -22.71
N LEU A 438 -25.96 4.72 -22.36
CA LEU A 438 -25.75 3.32 -22.01
C LEU A 438 -25.65 2.44 -23.23
N PHE A 439 -25.79 2.95 -24.46
CA PHE A 439 -25.75 2.12 -25.66
C PHE A 439 -25.60 2.95 -26.93
N ASP A 440 -24.65 2.59 -27.78
CA ASP A 440 -24.36 3.34 -29.01
C ASP A 440 -25.16 2.84 -30.22
N LYS A 441 -25.71 1.61 -30.17
CA LYS A 441 -26.54 1.08 -31.27
C LYS A 441 -27.98 1.57 -31.11
N ALA A 442 -28.54 2.15 -32.17
CA ALA A 442 -29.96 2.47 -32.22
C ALA A 442 -30.82 1.19 -32.24
N LEU A 443 -32.03 1.27 -31.68
CA LEU A 443 -33.01 0.18 -31.71
C LEU A 443 -33.44 -0.09 -33.16
N THR A 444 -33.25 -1.31 -33.66
CA THR A 444 -33.77 -1.78 -34.95
C THR A 444 -34.96 -2.72 -34.70
N HIS A 445 -35.97 -2.68 -35.57
CA HIS A 445 -37.20 -3.48 -35.38
C HIS A 445 -36.98 -4.99 -35.52
N SER A 446 -35.88 -5.43 -36.14
CA SER A 446 -35.55 -6.84 -36.33
C SER A 446 -34.83 -7.50 -35.15
N GLU A 447 -34.31 -6.71 -34.20
CA GLU A 447 -33.42 -7.19 -33.13
C GLU A 447 -33.84 -6.64 -31.75
N VAL A 448 -35.12 -6.25 -31.58
CA VAL A 448 -35.61 -5.58 -30.35
C VAL A 448 -35.32 -6.39 -29.08
N GLU A 449 -35.51 -7.71 -29.13
CA GLU A 449 -35.30 -8.59 -27.98
C GLU A 449 -33.82 -8.71 -27.61
N GLU A 450 -32.94 -8.88 -28.60
CA GLU A 450 -31.49 -8.90 -28.40
C GLU A 450 -30.98 -7.56 -27.86
N TRP A 451 -31.48 -6.46 -28.43
CA TRP A 451 -31.12 -5.10 -28.02
C TRP A 451 -31.53 -4.83 -26.56
N ILE A 452 -32.76 -5.19 -26.18
CA ILE A 452 -33.24 -5.06 -24.80
C ILE A 452 -32.45 -5.97 -23.85
N GLY A 453 -32.12 -7.19 -24.28
CA GLY A 453 -31.26 -8.10 -23.53
C GLY A 453 -29.88 -7.48 -23.24
N GLU A 454 -29.27 -6.78 -24.20
CA GLU A 454 -27.97 -6.13 -24.01
C GLU A 454 -28.05 -4.96 -23.02
N ILE A 455 -29.11 -4.14 -23.09
CA ILE A 455 -29.37 -3.09 -22.08
C ILE A 455 -29.58 -3.70 -20.70
N HIS A 456 -30.39 -4.76 -20.60
CA HIS A 456 -30.66 -5.44 -19.34
C HIS A 456 -29.38 -6.00 -18.72
N ASN A 457 -28.49 -6.60 -19.52
CA ASN A 457 -27.20 -7.07 -19.05
C ASN A 457 -26.32 -5.92 -18.53
N ARG A 458 -26.32 -4.77 -19.22
CA ARG A 458 -25.55 -3.58 -18.82
C ARG A 458 -26.05 -2.99 -17.50
N VAL A 459 -27.38 -2.86 -17.36
CA VAL A 459 -28.02 -2.36 -16.13
C VAL A 459 -27.80 -3.33 -14.97
N THR A 460 -27.96 -4.63 -15.21
CA THR A 460 -27.68 -5.70 -14.24
C THR A 460 -26.22 -5.67 -13.79
N LEU A 461 -25.27 -5.46 -14.70
CA LEU A 461 -23.85 -5.33 -14.36
C LEU A 461 -23.62 -4.13 -13.45
N LEU A 462 -24.18 -2.96 -13.76
CA LEU A 462 -24.06 -1.76 -12.91
C LEU A 462 -24.65 -1.98 -11.52
N LYS A 463 -25.86 -2.54 -11.45
CA LYS A 463 -26.58 -2.86 -10.21
C LYS A 463 -25.78 -3.80 -9.30
N ASN A 464 -25.14 -4.80 -9.90
CA ASN A 464 -24.42 -5.87 -9.20
C ASN A 464 -22.92 -5.60 -8.98
N THR A 465 -22.37 -4.54 -9.59
CA THR A 465 -20.98 -4.12 -9.37
C THR A 465 -20.80 -3.73 -7.91
N ARG A 466 -19.76 -4.27 -7.28
CA ARG A 466 -19.40 -3.93 -5.90
C ARG A 466 -18.44 -2.74 -5.93
N ILE A 467 -18.76 -1.71 -5.16
CA ILE A 467 -17.95 -0.49 -5.05
C ILE A 467 -17.49 -0.27 -3.61
N PRO A 468 -16.27 0.25 -3.38
CA PRO A 468 -15.84 0.68 -2.06
C PRO A 468 -16.76 1.78 -1.51
N LYS A 469 -17.25 1.62 -0.28
CA LYS A 469 -18.04 2.64 0.43
C LYS A 469 -17.18 3.36 1.45
N GLY A 470 -16.68 4.54 1.06
CA GLY A 470 -15.83 5.39 1.90
C GLY A 470 -14.36 4.99 1.82
N MET A 471 -13.65 5.14 2.94
CA MET A 471 -12.25 4.78 3.10
C MET A 471 -12.06 3.98 4.39
N HIS A 472 -11.03 3.15 4.44
CA HIS A 472 -10.60 2.48 5.66
C HIS A 472 -9.82 3.46 6.55
N ILE A 473 -9.91 3.28 7.86
CA ILE A 473 -9.09 3.99 8.83
C ILE A 473 -8.27 2.91 9.53
N PHE A 474 -6.95 3.07 9.57
CA PHE A 474 -6.07 2.03 10.09
C PHE A 474 -6.40 1.69 11.56
N GLY A 475 -6.65 0.40 11.82
CA GLY A 475 -7.03 -0.10 13.14
C GLY A 475 -8.54 -0.21 13.37
N ASP A 476 -9.37 0.33 12.47
CA ASP A 476 -10.83 0.21 12.58
C ASP A 476 -11.33 -1.08 11.93
N VAL A 477 -12.02 -1.90 12.71
CA VAL A 477 -12.78 -3.05 12.20
C VAL A 477 -14.21 -2.57 11.89
N PRO A 478 -14.81 -2.92 10.74
CA PRO A 478 -16.20 -2.56 10.48
C PRO A 478 -17.15 -3.19 11.51
N GLU A 479 -18.21 -2.47 11.86
CA GLU A 479 -19.23 -2.90 12.82
C GLU A 479 -20.64 -2.75 12.21
N GLY A 480 -21.61 -3.46 12.80
CA GLY A 480 -23.02 -3.42 12.38
C GLY A 480 -23.21 -3.71 10.89
N GLU A 481 -24.00 -2.90 10.19
CA GLU A 481 -24.29 -3.07 8.76
C GLU A 481 -23.03 -3.13 7.88
N ARG A 482 -21.97 -2.39 8.23
CA ARG A 482 -20.72 -2.42 7.48
C ARG A 482 -20.03 -3.79 7.59
N LEU A 483 -20.09 -4.41 8.77
CA LEU A 483 -19.56 -5.76 8.98
C LEU A 483 -20.41 -6.79 8.24
N SER A 484 -21.75 -6.68 8.34
CA SER A 484 -22.69 -7.52 7.62
C SER A 484 -22.43 -7.53 6.11
N GLU A 485 -22.26 -6.34 5.51
CA GLU A 485 -21.92 -6.23 4.07
C GLU A 485 -20.56 -6.80 3.73
N PHE A 486 -19.56 -6.58 4.59
CA PHE A 486 -18.21 -7.08 4.39
C PHE A 486 -18.17 -8.62 4.42
N VAL A 487 -18.76 -9.23 5.45
CA VAL A 487 -18.86 -10.69 5.60
C VAL A 487 -19.70 -11.29 4.48
N HIS A 488 -20.82 -10.67 4.12
CA HIS A 488 -21.63 -11.11 2.98
C HIS A 488 -20.83 -11.05 1.67
N GLY A 489 -20.04 -10.00 1.46
CA GLY A 489 -19.15 -9.87 0.31
C GLY A 489 -18.16 -11.03 0.18
N ILE A 490 -17.59 -11.48 1.30
CA ILE A 490 -16.69 -12.65 1.37
C ILE A 490 -17.47 -13.95 1.08
N ALA A 491 -18.58 -14.17 1.79
CA ALA A 491 -19.40 -15.38 1.65
C ALA A 491 -19.98 -15.54 0.22
N ARG A 492 -20.19 -14.44 -0.50
CA ARG A 492 -20.65 -14.42 -1.89
C ARG A 492 -19.62 -14.95 -2.88
N TRP A 493 -18.32 -14.96 -2.56
CA TRP A 493 -17.28 -15.40 -3.51
C TRP A 493 -17.58 -16.81 -4.06
N ASP A 494 -17.99 -17.72 -3.19
CA ASP A 494 -18.44 -19.05 -3.61
C ASP A 494 -19.86 -18.98 -4.21
N ASN A 495 -20.04 -19.53 -5.41
CA ASN A 495 -21.32 -19.70 -6.09
C ASN A 495 -21.69 -21.18 -6.30
N GLY A 496 -20.91 -22.10 -5.75
CA GLY A 496 -21.17 -23.52 -5.83
C GLY A 496 -22.44 -23.91 -5.08
N PRO A 497 -22.99 -25.11 -5.33
CA PRO A 497 -24.17 -25.63 -4.61
C PRO A 497 -23.99 -25.71 -3.09
N ALA A 498 -22.74 -25.77 -2.62
CA ALA A 498 -22.39 -25.87 -1.21
C ALA A 498 -22.13 -24.51 -0.53
N SER A 499 -22.21 -23.40 -1.29
CA SER A 499 -22.16 -22.04 -0.76
C SER A 499 -23.48 -21.68 -0.09
N LEU A 500 -23.49 -20.68 0.80
CA LEU A 500 -24.70 -20.20 1.47
C LEU A 500 -25.82 -19.87 0.48
N ARG A 501 -25.51 -19.08 -0.55
CA ARG A 501 -26.47 -18.71 -1.60
C ARG A 501 -26.84 -19.89 -2.50
N GLY A 502 -25.92 -20.82 -2.76
CA GLY A 502 -26.19 -22.03 -3.56
C GLY A 502 -27.14 -22.99 -2.87
N MET A 503 -27.00 -23.15 -1.56
CA MET A 503 -27.91 -23.94 -0.72
C MET A 503 -29.32 -23.34 -0.73
N ILE A 504 -29.44 -22.03 -0.50
CA ILE A 504 -30.73 -21.32 -0.53
C ILE A 504 -31.39 -21.42 -1.91
N LYS A 505 -30.62 -21.21 -2.99
CA LYS A 505 -31.12 -21.31 -4.37
C LYS A 505 -31.64 -22.71 -4.69
N THR A 506 -30.88 -23.75 -4.31
CA THR A 506 -31.28 -25.15 -4.51
C THR A 506 -32.53 -25.51 -3.72
N ALA A 507 -32.60 -25.11 -2.43
CA ALA A 507 -33.78 -25.34 -1.60
C ALA A 507 -35.03 -24.62 -2.11
N SER A 508 -34.85 -23.50 -2.80
CA SER A 508 -35.93 -22.76 -3.46
C SER A 508 -36.34 -23.34 -4.82
N GLY A 509 -35.87 -24.55 -5.17
CA GLY A 509 -36.19 -25.22 -6.43
C GLY A 509 -35.42 -24.71 -7.65
N GLY A 510 -34.43 -23.82 -7.46
CA GLY A 510 -33.67 -23.17 -8.53
C GLY A 510 -32.29 -23.76 -8.78
N ALA A 511 -32.09 -25.07 -8.63
CA ALA A 511 -30.77 -25.69 -8.78
C ALA A 511 -30.07 -25.31 -10.10
N GLU A 512 -30.82 -25.35 -11.22
CA GLU A 512 -30.35 -24.97 -12.56
C GLU A 512 -30.58 -23.48 -12.89
N ALA A 513 -31.21 -22.72 -11.99
CA ALA A 513 -31.51 -21.31 -12.23
C ALA A 513 -30.21 -20.48 -12.24
N THR A 514 -30.15 -19.51 -13.15
CA THR A 514 -29.04 -18.54 -13.22
C THR A 514 -29.10 -17.54 -12.06
N TRP A 515 -28.00 -16.84 -11.78
CA TRP A 515 -28.00 -15.81 -10.72
C TRP A 515 -28.79 -14.57 -11.09
N GLU A 516 -29.01 -14.36 -12.38
CA GLU A 516 -29.82 -13.29 -12.96
C GLU A 516 -31.33 -13.57 -12.86
N SER A 517 -31.72 -14.84 -12.70
CA SER A 517 -33.13 -15.23 -12.55
C SER A 517 -33.75 -14.71 -11.24
N GLU A 518 -35.08 -14.63 -11.19
CA GLU A 518 -35.81 -14.24 -9.98
C GLU A 518 -35.43 -15.10 -8.77
N ILE A 519 -35.28 -16.42 -8.96
CA ILE A 519 -34.88 -17.34 -7.89
C ILE A 519 -33.44 -17.08 -7.44
N GLY A 520 -32.53 -16.81 -8.38
CA GLY A 520 -31.14 -16.47 -8.09
C GLY A 520 -31.01 -15.17 -7.29
N GLN A 521 -31.75 -14.13 -7.67
CA GLN A 521 -31.78 -12.85 -6.98
C GLN A 521 -32.42 -12.95 -5.59
N ALA A 522 -33.51 -13.72 -5.46
CA ALA A 522 -34.15 -13.98 -4.17
C ALA A 522 -33.23 -14.75 -3.22
N ALA A 523 -32.49 -15.74 -3.73
CA ALA A 523 -31.52 -16.50 -2.95
C ALA A 523 -30.36 -15.63 -2.45
N GLU A 524 -29.84 -14.73 -3.29
CA GLU A 524 -28.82 -13.75 -2.90
C GLU A 524 -29.35 -12.79 -1.82
N ALA A 525 -30.57 -12.25 -1.99
CA ALA A 525 -31.19 -11.38 -1.00
C ALA A 525 -31.37 -12.09 0.35
N ARG A 526 -31.85 -13.33 0.34
CA ARG A 526 -32.05 -14.14 1.54
C ARG A 526 -30.74 -14.52 2.23
N ALA A 527 -29.68 -14.79 1.46
CA ALA A 527 -28.34 -15.01 2.00
C ALA A 527 -27.82 -13.74 2.72
N ARG A 528 -27.97 -12.57 2.10
CA ARG A 528 -27.59 -11.29 2.67
C ARG A 528 -28.33 -10.98 3.97
N GLU A 529 -29.64 -11.19 3.99
CA GLU A 529 -30.45 -11.03 5.21
C GLU A 529 -30.01 -11.97 6.34
N SER A 530 -29.68 -13.22 6.00
CA SER A 530 -29.26 -14.21 7.00
C SER A 530 -27.89 -13.87 7.58
N VAL A 531 -26.93 -13.44 6.75
CA VAL A 531 -25.63 -12.93 7.23
C VAL A 531 -25.85 -11.70 8.11
N LYS A 532 -26.73 -10.79 7.71
CA LYS A 532 -27.07 -9.61 8.51
C LYS A 532 -27.66 -10.00 9.88
N ALA A 533 -28.61 -10.92 9.92
CA ALA A 533 -29.23 -11.38 11.15
C ALA A 533 -28.24 -12.09 12.08
N PHE A 534 -27.31 -12.86 11.51
CA PHE A 534 -26.22 -13.49 12.26
C PHE A 534 -25.29 -12.44 12.89
N ILE A 535 -24.81 -11.48 12.11
CA ILE A 535 -23.85 -10.46 12.58
C ILE A 535 -24.48 -9.45 13.54
N GLU A 536 -25.68 -8.96 13.27
CA GLU A 536 -26.30 -7.86 14.03
C GLU A 536 -27.18 -8.32 15.18
N ALA A 537 -27.71 -9.55 15.13
CA ALA A 537 -28.69 -10.06 16.10
C ALA A 537 -28.34 -11.45 16.65
N ASP A 538 -27.16 -11.99 16.32
CA ASP A 538 -26.68 -13.31 16.79
C ASP A 538 -27.68 -14.44 16.49
N VAL A 539 -28.41 -14.33 15.37
CA VAL A 539 -29.36 -15.35 14.92
C VAL A 539 -28.62 -16.38 14.08
N PRO A 540 -28.51 -17.66 14.52
CA PRO A 540 -27.85 -18.69 13.74
C PRO A 540 -28.52 -18.88 12.36
N LEU A 541 -27.72 -19.19 11.34
CA LEU A 541 -28.19 -19.57 10.01
C LEU A 541 -29.18 -20.73 10.07
N SER A 542 -28.97 -21.69 10.97
CA SER A 542 -29.92 -22.81 11.19
C SER A 542 -31.31 -22.35 11.64
N VAL A 543 -31.40 -21.23 12.34
CA VAL A 543 -32.67 -20.60 12.74
C VAL A 543 -33.20 -19.72 11.60
N SER A 544 -32.35 -18.87 11.03
CA SER A 544 -32.73 -17.95 9.93
C SER A 544 -33.26 -18.69 8.70
N LEU A 545 -32.67 -19.85 8.39
CA LEU A 545 -32.97 -20.65 7.20
C LEU A 545 -33.74 -21.93 7.52
N GLY A 546 -34.26 -22.09 8.74
CA GLY A 546 -34.90 -23.33 9.20
C GLY A 546 -36.11 -23.74 8.36
N GLU A 547 -36.82 -22.77 7.76
CA GLU A 547 -37.95 -22.99 6.86
C GLU A 547 -37.57 -23.67 5.53
N LEU A 548 -36.29 -23.59 5.14
CA LEU A 548 -35.77 -24.17 3.89
C LEU A 548 -35.29 -25.62 4.04
N GLY A 549 -35.32 -26.18 5.26
CA GLY A 549 -34.94 -27.58 5.52
C GLY A 549 -33.47 -27.91 5.20
N LEU A 550 -32.58 -26.93 5.31
CA LEU A 550 -31.15 -27.07 5.02
C LEU A 550 -30.42 -27.88 6.10
N ASP A 551 -29.32 -28.55 5.73
CA ASP A 551 -28.49 -29.32 6.66
C ASP A 551 -27.83 -28.40 7.71
N ALA A 552 -28.28 -28.53 8.97
CA ALA A 552 -27.78 -27.74 10.09
C ALA A 552 -26.27 -27.92 10.34
N ARG A 553 -25.71 -29.09 10.04
CA ARG A 553 -24.26 -29.31 10.17
C ARG A 553 -23.49 -28.46 9.17
N ARG A 554 -23.99 -28.38 7.93
CA ARG A 554 -23.35 -27.59 6.88
C ARG A 554 -23.47 -26.09 7.15
N LEU A 555 -24.62 -25.65 7.67
CA LEU A 555 -24.80 -24.27 8.11
C LEU A 555 -23.82 -23.91 9.24
N GLY A 556 -23.60 -24.82 10.20
CA GLY A 556 -22.60 -24.64 11.25
C GLY A 556 -21.14 -24.73 10.81
N GLU A 557 -20.85 -25.17 9.57
CA GLU A 557 -19.51 -25.05 8.96
C GLU A 557 -19.31 -23.69 8.25
N ILE A 558 -20.41 -23.00 7.90
CA ILE A 558 -20.42 -21.69 7.26
C ILE A 558 -20.40 -20.57 8.30
N GLU A 559 -21.12 -20.76 9.42
CA GLU A 559 -21.01 -19.97 10.66
C GLU A 559 -19.59 -20.04 11.23
#